data_AF-A0A6N4R1F1-F1
#
_entry.id   AF-A0A6N4R1F1-F1
#
_cell.length_a   1.000
_cell.length_b   1.000
_cell.length_c   1.000
_cell.angle_alpha   90.00
_cell.angle_beta   90.00
_cell.angle_gamma   90.00
#
_symmetry.space_group_name_H-M   'P 1'
#
loop_
_entity.id
_entity.type
_entity.pdbx_description
1 polymer ?
#
loop_
_entity_poly.entity_id
_entity_poly.type
_entity_poly.pdbx_seq_one_letter_code
_entity_poly.pdbx_strand_id
1 'polypeptide(L)'
;MLKNLYATVVKNRFDRIETRKETIYDRGGESVQVGIDRETYNKSDAGMTLIQSYWKTNWKNVLDEIKKTKRLSVDGSSKARFSLTWKDFQEPLSLNIGTEKRTLSYHYQVQPSRFEEIEFYFLPGKYKLSLEFHEDKGKFHKFDVEFETDRDSKPVSFRCSPEGCVRY
;
A
#
# COMPACT_ATOMS: atom_id res chain seq x y z
N MET A 1 19.30 7.16 4.38
CA MET A 1 17.89 7.09 3.92
C MET A 1 17.00 8.05 4.72
N LEU A 2 16.64 7.77 5.98
CA LEU A 2 15.79 8.66 6.80
C LEU A 2 16.36 10.08 6.96
N LYS A 3 17.68 10.23 7.04
CA LYS A 3 18.36 11.54 7.08
C LYS A 3 18.09 12.40 5.83
N ASN A 4 18.01 11.79 4.64
CA ASN A 4 17.76 12.53 3.39
C ASN A 4 16.30 12.98 3.30
N LEU A 5 15.37 12.09 3.70
CA LEU A 5 13.96 12.43 3.78
C LEU A 5 13.72 13.56 4.78
N TYR A 6 14.32 13.47 5.97
CA TYR A 6 14.27 14.53 6.98
C TYR A 6 14.86 15.85 6.46
N ALA A 7 16.03 15.81 5.81
CA ALA A 7 16.63 17.00 5.21
C ALA A 7 15.73 17.63 4.14
N THR A 8 15.02 16.83 3.34
CA THR A 8 14.06 17.33 2.34
C THR A 8 12.84 17.96 2.99
N VAL A 9 12.28 17.36 4.05
CA VAL A 9 11.15 17.93 4.82
C VAL A 9 11.53 19.30 5.39
N VAL A 10 12.73 19.41 6.00
CA VAL A 10 13.25 20.67 6.54
C VAL A 10 13.51 21.68 5.43
N LYS A 11 14.24 21.30 4.37
CA LYS A 11 14.63 22.19 3.26
C LYS A 11 13.41 22.76 2.53
N ASN A 12 12.36 21.97 2.34
CA ASN A 12 11.15 22.39 1.65
C ASN A 12 10.11 23.05 2.57
N ARG A 13 10.46 23.31 3.84
CA ARG A 13 9.59 23.96 4.84
C ARG A 13 8.21 23.32 4.88
N PHE A 14 8.20 21.98 5.00
CA PHE A 14 6.98 21.18 4.92
C PHE A 14 5.88 21.65 5.87
N ASP A 15 6.26 22.09 7.08
CA ASP A 15 5.40 22.70 8.09
C ASP A 15 4.63 23.92 7.55
N ARG A 16 5.28 24.73 6.71
CA ARG A 16 4.75 25.98 6.15
C ARG A 16 3.98 25.81 4.85
N ILE A 17 3.96 24.61 4.26
CA ILE A 17 3.20 24.38 3.03
C ILE A 17 1.72 24.63 3.32
N GLU A 18 1.12 25.58 2.62
CA GLU A 18 -0.28 25.95 2.83
C GLU A 18 -1.20 25.26 1.83
N THR A 19 -2.41 24.94 2.31
CA THR A 19 -3.50 24.39 1.51
C THR A 19 -4.66 25.36 1.47
N ARG A 20 -5.43 25.32 0.39
CA ARG A 20 -6.74 25.97 0.28
C ARG A 20 -7.80 24.92 0.00
N LYS A 21 -9.06 25.22 0.34
CA LYS A 21 -10.19 24.37 0.01
C LYS A 21 -10.93 24.93 -1.20
N GLU A 22 -11.29 24.07 -2.13
CA GLU A 22 -12.14 24.40 -3.27
C GLU A 22 -13.25 23.35 -3.40
N THR A 23 -14.42 23.77 -3.88
CA THR A 23 -15.53 22.86 -4.16
C THR A 23 -15.30 22.17 -5.50
N ILE A 24 -14.60 21.05 -5.45
CA ILE A 24 -14.32 20.19 -6.61
C ILE A 24 -14.79 18.77 -6.26
N TYR A 25 -15.52 18.14 -7.17
CA TYR A 25 -15.94 16.75 -7.02
C TYR A 25 -14.84 15.82 -7.53
N ASP A 26 -14.50 14.82 -6.69
CA ASP A 26 -13.70 13.63 -7.01
C ASP A 26 -12.34 13.86 -7.68
N ARG A 27 -11.39 14.36 -6.88
CA ARG A 27 -9.97 14.46 -7.24
C ARG A 27 -9.17 13.48 -6.39
N GLY A 28 -8.77 12.35 -6.96
CA GLY A 28 -7.70 11.54 -6.36
C GLY A 28 -6.46 12.39 -6.06
N GLY A 29 -5.59 11.96 -5.15
CA GLY A 29 -4.43 12.78 -4.78
C GLY A 29 -3.49 12.12 -3.79
N GLU A 30 -2.49 12.90 -3.37
CA GLU A 30 -1.45 12.45 -2.45
C GLU A 30 -1.58 13.23 -1.13
N SER A 31 -1.41 12.52 0.00
CA SER A 31 -1.33 13.12 1.33
C SER A 31 -0.06 12.62 2.02
N VAL A 32 0.63 13.52 2.69
CA VAL A 32 1.88 13.24 3.39
C VAL A 32 1.68 13.56 4.87
N GLN A 33 1.94 12.57 5.71
CA GLN A 33 1.91 12.68 7.15
C GLN A 33 3.32 12.40 7.70
N VAL A 34 3.80 13.28 8.56
CA VAL A 34 5.13 13.19 9.19
C VAL A 34 4.96 13.26 10.70
N GLY A 35 5.35 12.20 11.40
CA GLY A 35 5.37 12.15 12.87
C GLY A 35 6.76 12.39 13.43
N ILE A 36 6.93 13.36 14.35
CA ILE A 36 8.19 13.66 15.06
C ILE A 36 7.84 13.95 16.52
N ASP A 37 8.50 13.27 17.47
CA ASP A 37 8.39 13.53 18.92
C ASP A 37 6.96 13.76 19.45
N ARG A 38 6.05 12.84 19.09
CA ARG A 38 4.61 12.84 19.42
C ARG A 38 3.75 13.87 18.68
N GLU A 39 4.36 14.72 17.86
CA GLU A 39 3.64 15.61 16.96
C GLU A 39 3.45 14.97 15.59
N THR A 40 2.36 15.31 14.92
CA THR A 40 2.05 14.82 13.58
C THR A 40 1.66 15.97 12.68
N TYR A 41 2.44 16.17 11.63
CA TYR A 41 2.24 17.18 10.60
C TYR A 41 1.62 16.52 9.37
N ASN A 42 0.50 17.03 8.88
CA ASN A 42 -0.19 16.48 7.72
C ASN A 42 -0.45 17.56 6.67
N LYS A 43 -0.14 17.26 5.40
CA LYS A 43 -0.43 18.11 4.24
C LYS A 43 -1.03 17.23 3.14
N SER A 44 -2.04 17.75 2.45
CA SER A 44 -2.81 17.01 1.46
C SER A 44 -3.02 17.83 0.19
N ASP A 45 -2.78 17.21 -0.96
CA ASP A 45 -3.20 17.68 -2.28
C ASP A 45 -4.21 16.68 -2.85
N ALA A 46 -5.33 16.48 -2.16
CA ALA A 46 -6.35 15.49 -2.51
C ALA A 46 -7.77 15.98 -2.23
N GLY A 47 -8.71 15.46 -3.01
CA GLY A 47 -10.13 15.84 -2.95
C GLY A 47 -10.29 17.36 -3.11
N MET A 48 -11.04 17.94 -2.16
CA MET A 48 -11.31 19.38 -2.08
C MET A 48 -10.12 20.20 -1.54
N THR A 49 -9.03 19.57 -1.11
CA THR A 49 -7.86 20.27 -0.57
C THR A 49 -6.79 20.41 -1.65
N LEU A 50 -6.34 21.63 -1.89
CA LEU A 50 -5.31 21.95 -2.88
C LEU A 50 -4.14 22.63 -2.18
N ILE A 51 -2.92 22.19 -2.49
CA ILE A 51 -1.71 22.93 -2.15
C ILE A 51 -1.74 24.25 -2.92
N GLN A 52 -1.54 25.36 -2.23
CA GLN A 52 -1.52 26.66 -2.89
C GLN A 52 -0.41 26.71 -3.96
N SER A 53 -0.66 27.42 -5.06
CA SER A 53 0.23 27.45 -6.23
C SER A 53 1.69 27.75 -5.89
N TYR A 54 1.93 28.67 -4.95
CA TYR A 54 3.27 29.04 -4.48
C TYR A 54 4.04 27.86 -3.86
N TRP A 55 3.35 26.92 -3.22
CA TRP A 55 3.95 25.78 -2.53
C TRP A 55 4.04 24.51 -3.39
N LYS A 56 3.53 24.50 -4.62
CA LYS A 56 3.48 23.30 -5.47
C LYS A 56 4.86 22.70 -5.76
N THR A 57 5.88 23.53 -5.97
CA THR A 57 7.26 23.06 -6.19
C THR A 57 7.82 22.36 -4.94
N ASN A 58 7.64 22.96 -3.76
CA ASN A 58 8.07 22.38 -2.49
C ASN A 58 7.37 21.04 -2.24
N TRP A 59 6.06 20.99 -2.48
CA TRP A 59 5.26 19.77 -2.40
C TRP A 59 5.79 18.67 -3.32
N LYS A 60 6.04 18.99 -4.59
CA LYS A 60 6.61 18.04 -5.56
C LYS A 60 7.96 17.48 -5.10
N ASN A 61 8.86 18.33 -4.61
CA ASN A 61 10.17 17.90 -4.12
C ASN A 61 10.06 16.90 -2.94
N VAL A 62 9.12 17.13 -2.02
CA VAL A 62 8.86 16.23 -0.89
C VAL A 62 8.38 14.86 -1.40
N LEU A 63 7.42 14.85 -2.33
CA LEU A 63 6.88 13.62 -2.91
C LEU A 63 7.95 12.84 -3.70
N ASP A 64 8.74 13.52 -4.51
CA ASP A 64 9.79 12.91 -5.31
C ASP A 64 10.86 12.27 -4.43
N GLU A 65 11.28 12.92 -3.34
CA GLU A 65 12.23 12.32 -2.41
C GLU A 65 11.63 11.15 -1.63
N ILE A 66 10.35 11.19 -1.24
CA ILE A 66 9.66 10.03 -0.64
C ILE A 66 9.66 8.85 -1.61
N LYS A 67 9.29 9.09 -2.87
CA LYS A 67 9.25 8.07 -3.93
C LYS A 67 10.65 7.50 -4.20
N LYS A 68 11.66 8.36 -4.33
CA LYS A 68 13.07 7.98 -4.48
C LYS A 68 13.58 7.20 -3.28
N THR A 69 13.27 7.66 -2.08
CA THR A 69 13.62 7.00 -0.82
C THR A 69 13.01 5.61 -0.77
N LYS A 70 11.72 5.46 -1.07
CA LYS A 70 11.04 4.16 -1.17
C LYS A 70 11.72 3.24 -2.17
N ARG A 71 12.07 3.75 -3.36
CA ARG A 71 12.80 2.98 -4.38
C ARG A 71 14.16 2.51 -3.86
N LEU A 72 14.95 3.44 -3.29
CA LEU A 72 16.29 3.13 -2.75
C LEU A 72 16.26 2.18 -1.55
N SER A 73 15.22 2.19 -0.70
CA SER A 73 15.10 1.19 0.38
C SER A 73 14.95 -0.23 -0.11
N VAL A 74 14.47 -0.41 -1.34
CA VAL A 74 14.16 -1.73 -1.89
C VAL A 74 15.04 -2.07 -3.08
N ASP A 75 16.00 -1.20 -3.41
CA ASP A 75 16.93 -1.37 -4.51
C ASP A 75 18.06 -2.30 -4.07
N GLY A 76 18.39 -3.29 -4.90
CA GLY A 76 19.34 -4.36 -4.56
C GLY A 76 18.90 -5.33 -3.45
N SER A 77 17.69 -5.20 -2.91
CA SER A 77 17.14 -6.16 -1.96
C SER A 77 16.56 -7.37 -2.69
N SER A 78 16.94 -8.58 -2.28
CA SER A 78 16.27 -9.80 -2.71
C SER A 78 14.78 -9.71 -2.36
N LYS A 79 13.93 -10.00 -3.34
CA LYS A 79 12.47 -10.01 -3.18
C LYS A 79 11.98 -11.39 -3.55
N ALA A 80 11.16 -11.98 -2.68
CA ALA A 80 10.41 -13.16 -3.03
C ALA A 80 9.20 -12.73 -3.86
N ARG A 81 9.04 -13.31 -5.05
CA ARG A 81 7.79 -13.19 -5.81
C ARG A 81 6.70 -13.93 -5.05
N PHE A 82 5.54 -13.33 -4.95
CA PHE A 82 4.34 -13.94 -4.40
C PHE A 82 3.27 -13.94 -5.47
N SER A 83 2.61 -15.08 -5.67
CA SER A 83 1.48 -15.16 -6.59
C SER A 83 0.26 -15.77 -5.92
N LEU A 84 -0.88 -15.20 -6.25
CA LEU A 84 -2.18 -15.63 -5.77
C LEU A 84 -3.03 -16.00 -6.97
N THR A 85 -3.50 -17.24 -7.00
CA THR A 85 -4.40 -17.74 -8.04
C THR A 85 -5.72 -18.16 -7.43
N TRP A 86 -6.79 -17.92 -8.18
CA TRP A 86 -8.15 -18.27 -7.76
C TRP A 86 -8.59 -19.52 -8.50
N LYS A 87 -9.29 -20.41 -7.78
CA LYS A 87 -9.91 -21.59 -8.37
C LYS A 87 -11.40 -21.56 -8.06
N ASP A 88 -12.21 -21.74 -9.10
CA ASP A 88 -13.66 -21.97 -9.01
C ASP A 88 -14.49 -20.82 -8.38
N PHE A 89 -13.95 -19.58 -8.27
CA PHE A 89 -14.64 -18.41 -7.68
C PHE A 89 -14.08 -17.06 -8.21
N GLN A 90 -14.75 -15.93 -7.89
CA GLN A 90 -14.36 -14.55 -8.23
C GLN A 90 -13.10 -14.05 -7.45
N GLU A 91 -12.73 -12.77 -7.56
CA GLU A 91 -11.67 -12.16 -6.73
C GLU A 91 -12.20 -11.87 -5.31
N PRO A 92 -11.37 -11.87 -4.24
CA PRO A 92 -11.81 -11.43 -2.92
C PRO A 92 -12.28 -9.97 -2.93
N LEU A 93 -13.25 -9.67 -2.08
CA LEU A 93 -13.69 -8.30 -1.81
C LEU A 93 -12.56 -7.47 -1.17
N SER A 94 -11.78 -8.09 -0.29
CA SER A 94 -10.64 -7.45 0.35
C SER A 94 -9.44 -8.38 0.49
N LEU A 95 -8.25 -7.80 0.36
CA LEU A 95 -6.96 -8.42 0.61
C LEU A 95 -6.22 -7.56 1.62
N ASN A 96 -5.89 -8.15 2.76
CA ASN A 96 -5.05 -7.51 3.76
C ASN A 96 -3.71 -8.24 3.84
N ILE A 97 -2.62 -7.48 3.78
CA ILE A 97 -1.25 -7.96 3.92
C ILE A 97 -0.66 -7.30 5.17
N GLY A 98 -0.58 -8.08 6.24
CA GLY A 98 -0.03 -7.71 7.53
C GLY A 98 1.42 -8.14 7.72
N THR A 99 2.11 -7.40 8.56
CA THR A 99 3.36 -7.74 9.27
C THR A 99 3.11 -7.44 10.75
N GLU A 100 4.01 -7.84 11.65
CA GLU A 100 3.88 -7.52 13.09
C GLU A 100 3.64 -6.03 13.40
N LYS A 101 4.12 -5.12 12.53
CA LYS A 101 4.11 -3.67 12.80
C LYS A 101 3.23 -2.87 11.84
N ARG A 102 2.73 -3.47 10.77
CA ARG A 102 2.05 -2.75 9.68
C ARG A 102 1.06 -3.66 8.97
N THR A 103 -0.10 -3.13 8.63
CA THR A 103 -1.07 -3.78 7.75
C THR A 103 -1.32 -2.90 6.54
N LEU A 104 -1.28 -3.52 5.36
CA LEU A 104 -1.62 -2.94 4.08
C LEU A 104 -2.94 -3.56 3.62
N SER A 105 -3.95 -2.72 3.43
CA SER A 105 -5.30 -3.16 3.06
C SER A 105 -5.62 -2.73 1.64
N TYR A 106 -5.98 -3.70 0.80
CA TYR A 106 -6.52 -3.51 -0.53
C TYR A 106 -7.99 -3.87 -0.52
N HIS A 107 -8.84 -2.91 -0.90
CA HIS A 107 -10.27 -3.14 -1.11
C HIS A 107 -10.51 -3.12 -2.61
N TYR A 108 -11.01 -4.23 -3.15
CA TYR A 108 -11.36 -4.32 -4.55
C TYR A 108 -12.80 -3.86 -4.70
N GLN A 109 -13.05 -2.97 -5.66
CA GLN A 109 -14.43 -2.78 -6.12
C GLN A 109 -14.78 -4.03 -6.92
N VAL A 110 -15.85 -4.72 -6.52
CA VAL A 110 -16.40 -5.91 -7.19
C VAL A 110 -16.88 -5.51 -8.59
N GLN A 111 -15.94 -5.34 -9.51
CA GLN A 111 -16.19 -5.55 -10.91
C GLN A 111 -15.79 -7.01 -11.17
N PRO A 112 -16.60 -7.78 -11.91
CA PRO A 112 -16.19 -9.10 -12.38
C PRO A 112 -15.08 -8.91 -13.43
N SER A 113 -13.88 -8.53 -12.98
CA SER A 113 -12.71 -8.37 -13.81
C SER A 113 -11.78 -9.56 -13.62
N ARG A 114 -11.33 -10.07 -14.76
CA ARG A 114 -10.59 -11.31 -15.03
C ARG A 114 -9.16 -11.33 -14.46
N PHE A 115 -8.99 -11.12 -13.16
CA PHE A 115 -7.69 -11.34 -12.53
C PHE A 115 -7.56 -12.80 -12.15
N GLU A 116 -7.03 -13.64 -13.04
CA GLU A 116 -6.72 -15.05 -12.74
C GLU A 116 -5.51 -15.17 -11.78
N GLU A 117 -4.61 -14.20 -11.81
CA GLU A 117 -3.40 -14.15 -10.99
C GLU A 117 -3.10 -12.72 -10.50
N ILE A 118 -2.77 -12.58 -9.21
CA ILE A 118 -2.22 -11.36 -8.63
C ILE A 118 -0.78 -11.60 -8.19
N GLU A 119 0.14 -10.78 -8.66
CA GLU A 119 1.56 -10.85 -8.30
C GLU A 119 1.98 -9.71 -7.39
N PHE A 120 2.68 -10.07 -6.31
CA PHE A 120 3.30 -9.15 -5.37
C PHE A 120 4.78 -9.50 -5.18
N TYR A 121 5.55 -8.55 -4.66
CA TYR A 121 6.94 -8.77 -4.28
C TYR A 121 7.13 -8.43 -2.81
N PHE A 122 7.64 -9.39 -2.06
CA PHE A 122 7.86 -9.26 -0.62
C PHE A 122 9.36 -9.20 -0.32
N LEU A 123 9.73 -8.28 0.57
CA LEU A 123 11.05 -8.28 1.18
C LEU A 123 11.12 -9.45 2.19
N PRO A 124 12.32 -9.81 2.68
CA PRO A 124 12.45 -10.76 3.78
C PRO A 124 11.65 -10.31 5.02
N GLY A 125 10.85 -11.21 5.57
CA GLY A 125 10.05 -10.95 6.76
C GLY A 125 8.92 -11.95 6.94
N LYS A 126 8.19 -11.79 8.05
CA LYS A 126 6.99 -12.55 8.38
C LYS A 126 5.75 -11.75 8.00
N TYR A 127 4.85 -12.40 7.28
CA TYR A 127 3.65 -11.81 6.74
C TYR A 127 2.42 -12.62 7.12
N LYS A 128 1.30 -11.91 7.30
CA LYS A 128 -0.02 -12.47 7.44
C LYS A 128 -0.91 -11.94 6.33
N LEU A 129 -1.39 -12.82 5.48
CA LEU A 129 -2.40 -12.55 4.47
C LEU A 129 -3.78 -12.78 5.08
N SER A 130 -4.72 -11.86 4.90
CA SER A 130 -6.13 -12.08 5.17
C SER A 130 -6.95 -11.80 3.92
N LEU A 131 -7.67 -12.80 3.44
CA LEU A 131 -8.52 -12.75 2.25
C LEU A 131 -9.97 -12.80 2.69
N GLU A 132 -10.79 -11.90 2.15
CA GLU A 132 -12.21 -11.84 2.47
C GLU A 132 -13.05 -11.95 1.21
N PHE A 133 -13.92 -12.95 1.19
CA PHE A 133 -14.75 -13.32 0.06
C PHE A 133 -16.22 -13.18 0.43
N HIS A 134 -17.01 -12.68 -0.52
CA HIS A 134 -18.45 -12.62 -0.41
C HIS A 134 -19.06 -13.53 -1.47
N GLU A 135 -19.73 -14.60 -1.05
CA GLU A 135 -20.55 -15.43 -1.92
C GLU A 135 -21.95 -14.79 -2.02
N ASP A 136 -22.55 -14.83 -3.22
CA ASP A 136 -23.87 -14.28 -3.46
C ASP A 136 -24.88 -14.85 -2.44
N LYS A 137 -25.68 -13.97 -1.84
CA LYS A 137 -26.70 -14.26 -0.79
C LYS A 137 -26.18 -14.48 0.65
N GLY A 138 -25.08 -13.84 1.03
CA GLY A 138 -24.77 -13.52 2.44
C GLY A 138 -23.82 -14.50 3.15
N LYS A 139 -23.12 -15.35 2.41
CA LYS A 139 -22.02 -16.16 2.94
C LYS A 139 -20.71 -15.40 2.79
N PHE A 140 -19.97 -15.33 3.89
CA PHE A 140 -18.70 -14.63 3.98
C PHE A 140 -17.61 -15.63 4.35
N HIS A 141 -16.53 -15.66 3.58
CA HIS A 141 -15.37 -16.51 3.85
C HIS A 141 -14.16 -15.63 4.15
N LYS A 142 -13.49 -15.93 5.25
CA LYS A 142 -12.23 -15.29 5.62
C LYS A 142 -11.13 -16.33 5.76
N PHE A 143 -10.02 -16.09 5.08
CA PHE A 143 -8.84 -16.95 5.16
C PHE A 143 -7.64 -16.16 5.60
N ASP A 144 -6.98 -16.68 6.64
CA ASP A 144 -5.74 -16.14 7.14
C ASP A 144 -4.60 -17.11 6.78
N VAL A 145 -3.55 -16.60 6.16
CA VAL A 145 -2.38 -17.38 5.77
C VAL A 145 -1.13 -16.65 6.24
N GLU A 146 -0.30 -17.35 7.00
CA GLU A 146 0.99 -16.82 7.44
C GLU A 146 2.11 -17.41 6.60
N PHE A 147 3.05 -16.56 6.19
CA PHE A 147 4.22 -16.99 5.44
C PHE A 147 5.43 -16.13 5.79
N GLU A 148 6.60 -16.73 5.66
CA GLU A 148 7.88 -16.08 5.86
C GLU A 148 8.69 -16.11 4.57
N THR A 149 9.38 -15.02 4.30
CA THR A 149 10.31 -14.87 3.20
C THR A 149 11.68 -14.50 3.77
N ASP A 150 12.72 -15.05 3.18
CA ASP A 150 14.12 -14.70 3.40
C ASP A 150 14.76 -14.24 2.07
N ARG A 151 16.08 -14.06 2.05
CA ARG A 151 16.79 -13.57 0.87
C ARG A 151 16.83 -14.57 -0.28
N ASP A 152 16.73 -15.87 0.02
CA ASP A 152 16.89 -16.97 -0.93
C ASP A 152 15.57 -17.69 -1.18
N SER A 153 14.47 -17.12 -0.66
CA SER A 153 13.14 -17.70 -0.75
C SER A 153 12.71 -17.82 -2.19
N LYS A 154 12.35 -19.04 -2.55
CA LYS A 154 11.62 -19.33 -3.79
C LYS A 154 10.30 -18.55 -3.81
N PRO A 155 9.72 -18.33 -5.00
CA PRO A 155 8.39 -17.76 -5.11
C PRO A 155 7.40 -18.45 -4.16
N VAL A 156 6.56 -17.65 -3.52
CA VAL A 156 5.51 -18.10 -2.62
C VAL A 156 4.19 -18.06 -3.38
N SER A 157 3.63 -19.21 -3.70
CA SER A 157 2.40 -19.28 -4.48
C SER A 157 1.27 -19.90 -3.66
N PHE A 158 0.11 -19.26 -3.71
CA PHE A 158 -1.11 -19.76 -3.08
C PHE A 158 -2.22 -19.91 -4.11
N ARG A 159 -2.94 -21.03 -4.01
CA ARG A 159 -4.18 -21.28 -4.74
C ARG A 159 -5.31 -21.24 -3.75
N CYS A 160 -6.25 -20.33 -3.94
CA CYS A 160 -7.38 -20.12 -3.03
C CYS A 160 -8.70 -20.51 -3.68
N SER A 161 -9.57 -21.12 -2.86
CA SER A 161 -10.96 -21.46 -3.17
C SER A 161 -11.84 -21.17 -1.93
N PRO A 162 -13.17 -21.27 -2.03
CA PRO A 162 -14.08 -21.09 -0.89
C PRO A 162 -13.86 -22.08 0.28
N GLU A 163 -13.11 -23.17 0.06
CA GLU A 163 -12.76 -24.16 1.07
C GLU A 163 -11.43 -23.86 1.77
N GLY A 164 -10.57 -23.03 1.17
CA GLY A 164 -9.26 -22.71 1.73
C GLY A 164 -8.22 -22.23 0.72
N CYS A 165 -7.08 -21.80 1.26
CA CYS A 165 -5.89 -21.45 0.50
C CYS A 165 -4.78 -22.48 0.74
N VAL A 166 -4.23 -23.03 -0.34
CA VAL A 166 -3.17 -24.03 -0.28
C VAL A 166 -1.92 -23.47 -0.95
N ARG A 167 -0.78 -23.63 -0.27
CA ARG A 167 0.54 -23.28 -0.83
C ARG A 167 0.96 -24.35 -1.84
N TYR A 168 1.52 -23.94 -2.98
CA TYR A 168 2.07 -24.85 -3.99
C TYR A 168 3.40 -24.35 -4.57
#